data_AF-A0AA92W5J3-F1
#
_entry.id   AF-A0AA92W5J3-F1
#
_cell.length_a   1.000
_cell.length_b   1.000
_cell.length_c   1.000
_cell.angle_alpha   90.00
_cell.angle_beta   90.00
_cell.angle_gamma   90.00
#
_symmetry.space_group_name_H-M   'P 1'
#
loop_
_entity.id
_entity.type
_entity.pdbx_description
1 polymer ?
#
loop_
_entity_poly.entity_id
_entity_poly.type
_entity_poly.pdbx_seq_one_letter_code
_entity_poly.pdbx_strand_id
1 'polypeptide(L)'
;MKKLGFLITMLVITSLPAWSQGAKSIRITEVMTDNRTNLVDEYGQHKPWVELSNSSFTTYNVRGMFLTTDRRVLDKKMSPEARRQLMCPLPNNEPRTTLGGKKSIVIFDSSSWYQDGRNGQHWKAKNSSNSGPFHLNLILQEKMPNWIALYDGNAVDLIDSVSVPVLAADESFELSKDFKTWEKAIAGSVTPGYLPQNTGLSKAQQLKKSDPYGIGIAVLSMGIVFACLALLFIVFWVFGAYMKHKQRIARATEKHATLLYKTGKKTIEVTQDLSHKTNVILKDGLETKGIDKEIYMAVISLALQEYLEDVHDVEPGIITIKPKQTRWNAPKFNNNNNNVKI
;
A
#
# COMPACT_ATOMS: atom_id res chain seq x y z
N MET A 1 -29.15 -2.79 1.06
CA MET A 1 -28.54 -2.46 2.36
C MET A 1 -27.64 -3.58 2.93
N LYS A 2 -28.06 -4.85 2.99
CA LYS A 2 -27.25 -5.96 3.57
C LYS A 2 -25.92 -6.26 2.84
N LYS A 3 -25.84 -6.05 1.52
CA LYS A 3 -24.61 -6.28 0.72
C LYS A 3 -23.57 -5.18 0.84
N LEU A 4 -24.02 -3.93 1.01
CA LEU A 4 -23.14 -2.77 1.22
C LEU A 4 -22.51 -2.84 2.62
N GLY A 5 -23.27 -3.26 3.62
CA GLY A 5 -22.77 -3.45 4.98
C GLY A 5 -21.66 -4.50 5.10
N PHE A 6 -21.73 -5.60 4.35
CA PHE A 6 -20.69 -6.64 4.34
C PHE A 6 -19.38 -6.16 3.66
N LEU A 7 -19.51 -5.36 2.60
CA LEU A 7 -18.35 -4.81 1.88
C LEU A 7 -17.65 -3.71 2.70
N ILE A 8 -18.42 -2.90 3.43
CA ILE A 8 -17.90 -1.91 4.38
C ILE A 8 -17.24 -2.59 5.58
N THR A 9 -17.81 -3.67 6.13
CA THR A 9 -17.17 -4.41 7.23
C THR A 9 -15.87 -5.10 6.80
N MET A 10 -15.79 -5.63 5.59
CA MET A 10 -14.53 -6.20 5.08
C MET A 10 -13.45 -5.13 4.84
N LEU A 11 -13.83 -3.93 4.37
CA LEU A 11 -12.93 -2.78 4.18
C LEU A 11 -12.44 -2.19 5.52
N VAL A 12 -13.26 -2.25 6.57
CA VAL A 12 -12.91 -1.77 7.92
C VAL A 12 -11.96 -2.73 8.65
N ILE A 13 -12.02 -4.04 8.35
CA ILE A 13 -11.07 -5.03 8.92
C ILE A 13 -9.69 -4.90 8.28
N THR A 14 -9.59 -4.45 7.03
CA THR A 14 -8.29 -4.18 6.37
C THR A 14 -7.73 -2.79 6.66
N SER A 15 -8.53 -1.89 7.26
CA SER A 15 -8.10 -0.56 7.69
C SER A 15 -7.62 -0.51 9.15
N LEU A 16 -7.17 -1.63 9.72
CA LEU A 16 -6.37 -1.56 10.93
C LEU A 16 -5.22 -0.57 10.66
N PRO A 17 -4.96 0.39 11.56
CA PRO A 17 -3.87 1.32 11.35
C PRO A 17 -2.62 0.49 11.11
N ALA A 18 -2.03 0.60 9.92
CA ALA A 18 -0.65 0.19 9.73
C ALA A 18 0.14 1.19 10.59
N TRP A 19 0.50 0.79 11.80
CA TRP A 19 1.39 1.59 12.64
C TRP A 19 2.64 1.80 11.79
N SER A 20 2.91 3.03 11.37
CA SER A 20 4.12 3.33 10.62
C SER A 20 5.31 3.01 11.52
N GLN A 21 5.94 1.87 11.27
CA GLN A 21 7.05 1.33 12.08
C GLN A 21 8.40 1.94 11.71
N GLY A 22 8.44 2.99 10.90
CA GLY A 22 9.69 3.53 10.35
C GLY A 22 10.46 4.40 11.34
N ALA A 23 10.03 5.66 11.48
CA ALA A 23 10.80 6.69 12.19
C ALA A 23 10.92 6.43 13.70
N LYS A 24 9.82 6.02 14.34
CA LYS A 24 9.76 5.78 15.81
C LYS A 24 10.61 4.60 16.27
N SER A 25 11.09 3.78 15.35
CA SER A 25 12.01 2.70 15.68
C SER A 25 13.46 3.18 15.85
N ILE A 26 13.78 4.41 15.44
CA ILE A 26 15.08 5.01 15.69
C ILE A 26 15.08 5.59 17.10
N ARG A 27 16.05 5.17 17.90
CA ARG A 27 16.14 5.50 19.32
C ARG A 27 17.53 6.02 19.65
N ILE A 28 17.59 6.94 20.60
CA ILE A 28 18.86 7.29 21.24
C ILE A 28 19.16 6.17 22.22
N THR A 29 20.33 5.55 22.11
CA THR A 29 20.65 4.34 22.90
C THR A 29 21.80 4.53 23.86
N GLU A 30 22.75 5.40 23.56
CA GLU A 30 23.88 5.63 24.46
C GLU A 30 24.40 7.06 24.25
N VAL A 31 24.79 7.72 25.33
CA VAL A 31 25.34 9.08 25.29
C VAL A 31 26.55 9.18 26.20
N MET A 32 27.64 9.72 25.67
CA MET A 32 28.85 10.06 26.44
C MET A 32 29.13 11.56 26.32
N THR A 33 29.26 12.23 27.47
CA THR A 33 29.41 13.71 27.52
C THR A 33 30.84 14.18 27.74
N ASP A 34 31.69 13.36 28.35
CA ASP A 34 33.14 13.57 28.55
C ASP A 34 33.87 12.28 28.15
N ASN A 35 34.50 12.29 26.98
CA ASN A 35 35.26 11.15 26.44
C ASN A 35 36.74 11.50 26.45
N ARG A 36 37.54 10.77 27.21
CA ARG A 36 38.98 11.00 27.35
C ARG A 36 39.81 9.84 26.83
N THR A 37 39.31 8.62 26.94
CA THR A 37 40.05 7.40 26.64
C THR A 37 39.26 6.37 25.83
N ASN A 38 37.96 6.58 25.64
CA ASN A 38 37.09 5.63 24.97
C ASN A 38 37.16 5.76 23.43
N LEU A 39 36.02 5.82 22.75
CA LEU A 39 35.92 5.85 21.30
C LEU A 39 36.73 7.00 20.71
N VAL A 40 37.57 6.68 19.72
CA VAL A 40 38.33 7.65 18.94
C VAL A 40 37.58 7.90 17.64
N ASP A 41 37.40 9.17 17.26
CA ASP A 41 36.78 9.53 16.00
C ASP A 41 37.72 9.27 14.80
N GLU A 42 37.21 9.46 13.57
CA GLU A 42 37.99 9.25 12.34
C GLU A 42 39.21 10.19 12.20
N TYR A 43 39.38 11.16 13.10
CA TYR A 43 40.45 12.15 13.12
C TYR A 43 41.42 11.96 14.29
N GLY A 44 41.29 10.86 15.04
CA GLY A 44 42.19 10.56 16.15
C GLY A 44 41.85 11.29 17.45
N GLN A 45 40.63 11.85 17.59
CA GLN A 45 40.22 12.62 18.76
C GLN A 45 39.19 11.86 19.61
N HIS A 46 39.32 11.96 20.94
CA HIS A 46 38.28 11.54 21.87
C HIS A 46 37.25 12.66 22.01
N LYS A 47 36.14 12.55 21.28
CA LYS A 47 35.05 13.52 21.36
C LYS A 47 33.85 12.93 22.09
N PRO A 48 33.06 13.74 22.80
CA PRO A 48 31.74 13.35 23.27
C PRO A 48 30.87 12.88 22.09
N TRP A 49 29.91 12.00 22.35
CA TRP A 49 29.12 11.41 21.28
C TRP A 49 27.73 10.97 21.75
N VAL A 50 26.84 10.83 20.76
CA VAL A 50 25.47 10.32 20.90
C VAL A 50 25.31 9.16 19.93
N GLU A 51 24.81 8.05 20.42
CA GLU A 51 24.47 6.89 19.59
C GLU A 51 22.98 6.88 19.24
N LEU A 52 22.70 6.67 17.96
CA LEU A 52 21.38 6.38 17.44
C LEU A 52 21.33 4.94 16.94
N SER A 53 20.28 4.23 17.30
CA SER A 53 20.09 2.85 16.90
C SER A 53 18.71 2.57 16.34
N ASN A 54 18.67 1.67 15.35
CA ASN A 54 17.42 1.18 14.78
C ASN A 54 16.94 -0.05 15.57
N SER A 55 15.93 0.14 16.41
CA SER A 55 15.32 -0.93 17.19
C SER A 55 14.45 -1.88 16.35
N SER A 56 14.14 -1.56 15.09
CA SER A 56 13.38 -2.45 14.19
C SER A 56 14.26 -3.51 13.52
N PHE A 57 13.63 -4.40 12.75
CA PHE A 57 14.32 -5.38 11.90
C PHE A 57 14.41 -4.94 10.43
N THR A 58 13.79 -3.81 10.08
CA THR A 58 13.79 -3.27 8.71
C THR A 58 14.80 -2.14 8.59
N THR A 59 15.32 -1.93 7.38
CA THR A 59 16.21 -0.80 7.11
C THR A 59 15.42 0.51 7.11
N TYR A 60 15.97 1.54 7.77
CA TYR A 60 15.38 2.88 7.81
C TYR A 60 16.45 3.93 7.52
N ASN A 61 16.11 4.94 6.71
CA ASN A 61 17.05 6.01 6.37
C ASN A 61 16.81 7.21 7.30
N VAL A 62 17.79 7.52 8.14
CA VAL A 62 17.76 8.64 9.10
C VAL A 62 18.24 9.96 8.50
N ARG A 63 18.58 9.98 7.21
CA ARG A 63 19.00 11.19 6.50
C ARG A 63 18.02 12.35 6.73
N GLY A 64 18.56 13.52 7.05
CA GLY A 64 17.76 14.74 7.20
C GLY A 64 16.93 14.81 8.49
N MET A 65 16.91 13.75 9.31
CA MET A 65 16.43 13.86 10.69
C MET A 65 17.34 14.81 11.48
N PHE A 66 16.84 15.33 12.59
CA PHE A 66 17.49 16.42 13.32
C PHE A 66 17.84 16.00 14.74
N LEU A 67 19.08 16.24 15.16
CA LEU A 67 19.51 16.17 16.56
C LEU A 67 19.61 17.56 17.17
N THR A 68 19.19 17.70 18.42
CA THR A 68 19.30 18.98 19.14
C THR A 68 19.43 18.79 20.63
N THR A 69 20.08 19.76 21.26
CA THR A 69 20.15 19.92 22.72
C THR A 69 19.41 21.15 23.20
N ASP A 70 18.83 21.93 22.27
CA ASP A 70 18.20 23.20 22.56
C ASP A 70 16.72 23.03 22.88
N ARG A 71 16.34 23.23 24.14
CA ARG A 71 14.95 23.09 24.60
C ARG A 71 13.98 24.10 23.98
N ARG A 72 14.46 25.20 23.37
CA ARG A 72 13.59 26.19 22.71
C ARG A 72 12.76 25.57 21.58
N VAL A 73 13.25 24.48 20.99
CA VAL A 73 12.55 23.73 19.95
C VAL A 73 11.22 23.12 20.40
N LEU A 74 11.01 22.97 21.71
CA LEU A 74 9.77 22.44 22.29
C LEU A 74 8.60 23.44 22.20
N ASP A 75 8.87 24.70 21.87
CA ASP A 75 7.80 25.67 21.64
C ASP A 75 6.94 25.25 20.44
N LYS A 76 5.66 25.02 20.71
CA LYS A 76 4.66 24.62 19.72
C LYS A 76 4.33 25.75 18.73
N LYS A 77 4.58 27.01 19.09
CA LYS A 77 4.32 28.17 18.23
C LYS A 77 5.46 28.45 17.24
N MET A 78 6.63 27.82 17.44
CA MET A 78 7.79 28.00 16.58
C MET A 78 7.54 27.39 15.19
N SER A 79 7.87 28.14 14.14
CA SER A 79 7.79 27.63 12.77
C SER A 79 8.84 26.54 12.52
N PRO A 80 8.59 25.59 11.59
CA PRO A 80 9.57 24.58 11.23
C PRO A 80 10.91 25.17 10.77
N GLU A 81 10.89 26.29 10.04
CA GLU A 81 12.09 27.00 9.58
C GLU A 81 12.96 27.46 10.75
N ALA A 82 12.34 28.11 11.74
CA ALA A 82 13.04 28.58 12.93
C ALA A 82 13.55 27.39 13.75
N ARG A 83 12.77 26.31 13.85
CA ARG A 83 13.17 25.11 14.58
C ARG A 83 14.40 24.45 13.95
N ARG A 84 14.46 24.36 12.61
CA ARG A 84 15.63 23.81 11.88
C ARG A 84 16.93 24.54 12.22
N GLN A 85 16.91 25.86 12.49
CA GLN A 85 18.11 26.63 12.83
C GLN A 85 18.68 26.29 14.22
N LEU A 86 17.86 25.70 15.09
CA LEU A 86 18.22 25.29 16.45
C LEU A 86 18.61 23.80 16.53
N MET A 87 18.63 23.12 15.40
CA MET A 87 18.91 21.69 15.30
C MET A 87 20.05 21.42 14.33
N CYS A 88 20.66 20.23 14.46
CA CYS A 88 21.67 19.75 13.55
C CYS A 88 21.10 18.63 12.68
N PRO A 89 21.01 18.79 11.35
CA PRO A 89 20.56 17.73 10.47
C PRO A 89 21.59 16.62 10.38
N LEU A 90 21.12 15.37 10.33
CA LEU A 90 21.94 14.24 9.91
C LEU A 90 22.30 14.39 8.42
N PRO A 91 23.54 14.00 8.04
CA PRO A 91 24.11 14.31 6.73
C PRO A 91 23.28 13.74 5.58
N ASN A 92 23.23 14.47 4.48
CA ASN A 92 22.67 13.99 3.22
C ASN A 92 23.72 13.22 2.43
N ASN A 93 23.26 12.22 1.65
CA ASN A 93 24.10 11.43 0.73
C ASN A 93 25.24 10.64 1.41
N GLU A 94 25.06 10.29 2.67
CA GLU A 94 26.01 9.47 3.42
C GLU A 94 25.43 8.06 3.62
N PRO A 95 26.08 6.98 3.12
CA PRO A 95 25.55 5.62 3.21
C PRO A 95 25.25 5.16 4.63
N ARG A 96 26.03 5.62 5.63
CA ARG A 96 25.81 5.30 7.04
C ARG A 96 24.49 5.83 7.60
N THR A 97 23.82 6.80 6.95
CA THR A 97 22.46 7.20 7.37
C THR A 97 21.40 6.20 6.98
N THR A 98 21.71 5.21 6.13
CA THR A 98 20.82 4.09 5.85
C THR A 98 21.03 3.00 6.90
N LEU A 99 20.28 3.10 7.98
CA LEU A 99 20.46 2.26 9.16
C LEU A 99 19.71 0.94 8.99
N GLY A 100 20.46 -0.14 8.77
CA GLY A 100 19.91 -1.50 8.75
C GLY A 100 19.18 -1.85 10.05
N GLY A 101 18.29 -2.83 9.99
CA GLY A 101 17.63 -3.35 11.18
C GLY A 101 18.65 -3.79 12.23
N LYS A 102 18.42 -3.40 13.49
CA LYS A 102 19.32 -3.69 14.62
C LYS A 102 20.75 -3.14 14.50
N LYS A 103 20.96 -2.10 13.71
CA LYS A 103 22.25 -1.40 13.59
C LYS A 103 22.22 -0.05 14.30
N SER A 104 23.43 0.43 14.60
CA SER A 104 23.67 1.67 15.34
C SER A 104 24.64 2.56 14.56
N ILE A 105 24.54 3.86 14.77
CA ILE A 105 25.47 4.87 14.29
C ILE A 105 25.85 5.79 15.45
N VAL A 106 27.11 6.22 15.45
CA VAL A 106 27.63 7.17 16.44
C VAL A 106 27.78 8.53 15.78
N ILE A 107 27.34 9.56 16.48
CA ILE A 107 27.46 10.96 16.09
C ILE A 107 28.31 11.67 17.13
N PHE A 108 29.42 12.24 16.72
CA PHE A 108 30.34 12.98 17.57
C PHE A 108 29.89 14.44 17.73
N ASP A 109 30.08 14.98 18.93
CA ASP A 109 29.91 16.41 19.19
C ASP A 109 31.14 17.16 18.67
N SER A 110 30.95 18.04 17.70
CA SER A 110 32.01 18.87 17.14
C SER A 110 32.30 20.13 17.94
N SER A 111 31.48 20.46 18.94
CA SER A 111 31.66 21.67 19.74
C SER A 111 32.98 21.65 20.52
N SER A 112 33.55 22.83 20.76
CA SER A 112 34.83 22.97 21.45
C SER A 112 34.74 24.01 22.56
N TRP A 113 35.54 23.81 23.61
CA TRP A 113 35.68 24.78 24.70
C TRP A 113 36.54 25.96 24.24
N TYR A 114 36.05 27.17 24.51
CA TYR A 114 36.75 28.42 24.30
C TYR A 114 36.89 29.15 25.62
N GLN A 115 38.07 29.71 25.85
CA GLN A 115 38.31 30.58 26.99
C GLN A 115 38.05 32.02 26.57
N ASP A 116 37.19 32.73 27.29
CA ASP A 116 36.99 34.16 27.12
C ASP A 116 38.24 34.90 27.58
N GLY A 117 38.86 35.64 26.66
CA GLY A 117 40.08 36.40 26.90
C GLY A 117 39.93 37.59 27.85
N ARG A 118 38.70 37.99 28.23
CA ARG A 118 38.46 39.11 29.16
C ARG A 118 38.29 38.69 30.62
N ASN A 119 37.65 37.56 30.89
CA ASN A 119 37.29 37.13 32.25
C ASN A 119 37.76 35.72 32.61
N GLY A 120 38.40 34.99 31.66
CA GLY A 120 38.87 33.63 31.85
C GLY A 120 37.76 32.57 31.97
N GLN A 121 36.48 32.94 31.75
CA GLN A 121 35.38 32.00 31.75
C GLN A 121 35.44 31.10 30.52
N HIS A 122 35.08 29.84 30.69
CA HIS A 122 35.03 28.86 29.60
C HIS A 122 33.59 28.73 29.11
N TRP A 123 33.41 28.77 27.79
CA TRP A 123 32.13 28.54 27.14
C TRP A 123 32.32 27.59 25.97
N LYS A 124 31.29 26.79 25.66
CA LYS A 124 31.34 25.81 24.58
C LYS A 124 30.68 26.40 23.34
N ALA A 125 31.38 26.39 22.21
CA ALA A 125 30.93 27.02 20.96
C ALA A 125 30.79 26.02 19.82
N LYS A 126 30.05 26.44 18.78
CA LYS A 126 30.06 25.75 17.49
C LYS A 126 31.45 25.84 16.86
N ASN A 127 32.09 24.69 16.68
CA ASN A 127 33.31 24.63 15.88
C ASN A 127 32.93 24.50 14.40
N SER A 128 33.44 25.39 13.55
CA SER A 128 33.24 25.35 12.10
C SER A 128 34.21 24.43 11.38
N SER A 129 35.17 23.83 12.11
CA SER A 129 36.19 22.96 11.53
C SER A 129 35.55 21.63 11.15
N ASN A 130 35.40 21.44 9.84
CA ASN A 130 34.70 20.36 9.16
C ASN A 130 35.30 18.99 9.51
N SER A 131 34.90 18.45 10.67
CA SER A 131 35.40 17.18 11.21
C SER A 131 34.63 15.99 10.62
N GLY A 132 34.06 16.10 9.42
CA GLY A 132 33.34 15.01 8.76
C GLY A 132 31.81 15.01 8.96
N PRO A 133 31.10 14.07 8.30
CA PRO A 133 29.64 14.12 8.16
C PRO A 133 28.86 13.76 9.45
N PHE A 134 29.47 13.03 10.39
CA PHE A 134 28.85 12.66 11.68
C PHE A 134 29.37 13.46 12.87
N HIS A 135 29.94 14.63 12.60
CA HIS A 135 30.43 15.54 13.62
C HIS A 135 29.48 16.73 13.71
N LEU A 136 28.42 16.56 14.51
CA LEU A 136 27.37 17.56 14.67
C LEU A 136 27.67 18.46 15.85
N ASN A 137 27.26 19.72 15.73
CA ASN A 137 27.44 20.67 16.83
C ASN A 137 26.30 20.51 17.85
N LEU A 138 26.48 19.59 18.79
CA LEU A 138 25.49 19.28 19.82
C LEU A 138 25.70 20.10 21.10
N ILE A 139 26.92 20.61 21.34
CA ILE A 139 27.24 21.44 22.51
C ILE A 139 26.97 20.70 23.83
N LEU A 140 27.43 19.44 23.92
CA LEU A 140 27.26 18.60 25.12
C LEU A 140 28.09 19.15 26.28
N GLN A 141 27.51 19.25 27.46
CA GLN A 141 28.13 19.83 28.65
C GLN A 141 28.57 18.74 29.62
N GLU A 142 29.85 18.69 29.97
CA GLU A 142 30.41 17.64 30.83
C GLU A 142 29.91 17.76 32.28
N LYS A 143 29.75 19.00 32.78
CA LYS A 143 29.44 19.31 34.19
C LYS A 143 27.99 19.66 34.45
N MET A 144 27.12 19.53 33.44
CA MET A 144 25.70 19.89 33.54
C MET A 144 24.84 18.80 32.90
N PRO A 145 23.59 18.61 33.36
CA PRO A 145 22.68 17.69 32.71
C PRO A 145 22.40 18.14 31.28
N ASN A 146 22.39 17.20 30.35
CA ASN A 146 22.14 17.46 28.93
C ASN A 146 20.76 16.92 28.56
N TRP A 147 20.00 17.69 27.80
CA TRP A 147 18.82 17.16 27.13
C TRP A 147 19.16 16.99 25.66
N ILE A 148 18.85 15.83 25.10
CA ILE A 148 19.10 15.50 23.70
C ILE A 148 17.79 14.99 23.11
N ALA A 149 17.44 15.48 21.94
CA ALA A 149 16.24 15.08 21.22
C ALA A 149 16.54 14.80 19.75
N LEU A 150 15.86 13.78 19.25
CA LEU A 150 15.81 13.38 17.85
C LEU A 150 14.44 13.77 17.28
N TYR A 151 14.47 14.56 16.22
CA TYR A 151 13.30 14.98 15.46
C TYR A 151 13.31 14.37 14.07
N ASP A 152 12.12 14.16 13.51
CA ASP A 152 11.97 13.70 12.13
C ASP A 152 12.45 14.76 11.13
N GLY A 153 12.62 14.37 9.86
CA GLY A 153 13.07 15.26 8.79
C GLY A 153 12.14 16.44 8.50
N ASN A 154 10.92 16.44 9.04
CA ASN A 154 10.01 17.59 9.00
C ASN A 154 10.33 18.67 10.05
N ALA A 155 11.26 18.42 10.98
CA ALA A 155 11.60 19.31 12.10
C ALA A 155 10.38 19.70 12.96
N VAL A 156 9.40 18.82 13.09
CA VAL A 156 8.20 19.03 13.94
C VAL A 156 7.96 17.84 14.83
N ASP A 157 8.00 16.64 14.27
CA ASP A 157 7.70 15.42 15.02
C ASP A 157 8.92 15.01 15.86
N LEU A 158 8.72 15.01 17.18
CA LEU A 158 9.68 14.45 18.12
C LEU A 158 9.64 12.92 18.02
N ILE A 159 10.78 12.32 17.68
CA ILE A 159 10.93 10.87 17.53
C ILE A 159 11.39 10.24 18.85
N ASP A 160 12.45 10.77 19.44
CA ASP A 160 12.97 10.29 20.73
C ASP A 160 13.65 11.43 21.51
N SER A 161 13.76 11.30 22.82
CA SER A 161 14.51 12.24 23.65
C SER A 161 15.01 11.61 24.94
N VAL A 162 16.14 12.11 25.43
CA VAL A 162 16.75 11.68 26.68
C VAL A 162 17.24 12.89 27.48
N SER A 163 17.08 12.84 28.81
CA SER A 163 17.75 13.77 29.73
C SER A 163 18.88 13.02 30.42
N VAL A 164 20.11 13.32 30.02
CA VAL A 164 21.32 12.70 30.52
C VAL A 164 21.76 13.43 31.79
N PRO A 165 21.94 12.71 32.92
CA PRO A 165 22.46 13.32 34.14
C PRO A 165 23.94 13.71 33.99
N VAL A 166 24.52 14.34 35.01
CA VAL A 166 25.97 14.61 35.02
C VAL A 166 26.71 13.27 35.10
N LEU A 167 27.63 13.05 34.17
CA LEU A 167 28.46 11.85 34.07
C LEU A 167 29.90 12.18 34.46
N ALA A 168 30.64 11.21 34.98
CA ALA A 168 32.09 11.34 35.10
C ALA A 168 32.75 11.11 33.73
N ALA A 169 34.04 11.40 33.66
CA ALA A 169 34.84 11.11 32.47
C ALA A 169 34.77 9.62 32.10
N ASP A 170 34.63 9.34 30.80
CA ASP A 170 34.52 8.00 30.21
C ASP A 170 33.32 7.17 30.71
N GLU A 171 32.36 7.78 31.40
CA GLU A 171 31.05 7.18 31.68
C GLU A 171 30.06 7.52 30.56
N SER A 172 29.21 6.55 30.21
CA SER A 172 28.08 6.76 29.30
C SER A 172 26.75 6.52 30.01
N PHE A 173 25.70 7.11 29.46
CA PHE A 173 24.33 6.85 29.86
C PHE A 173 23.68 6.01 28.77
N GLU A 174 23.38 4.76 29.10
CA GLU A 174 22.92 3.75 28.17
C GLU A 174 21.44 3.41 28.40
N LEU A 175 20.74 3.14 27.31
CA LEU A 175 19.39 2.62 27.31
C LEU A 175 19.45 1.11 27.47
N SER A 176 18.69 0.58 28.42
CA SER A 176 18.66 -0.84 28.71
C SER A 176 18.17 -1.67 27.52
N LYS A 177 18.47 -2.97 27.57
CA LYS A 177 18.14 -3.96 26.52
C LYS A 177 16.65 -4.03 26.20
N ASP A 178 15.79 -3.67 27.16
CA ASP A 178 14.34 -3.64 26.99
C ASP A 178 13.83 -2.32 26.40
N PHE A 179 14.72 -1.36 26.09
CA PHE A 179 14.43 -0.01 25.60
C PHE A 179 13.53 0.82 26.52
N LYS A 180 13.57 0.55 27.83
CA LYS A 180 12.66 1.12 28.84
C LYS A 180 13.35 1.92 29.93
N THR A 181 14.48 1.43 30.44
CA THR A 181 15.21 2.02 31.56
C THR A 181 16.53 2.58 31.07
N TRP A 182 16.98 3.67 31.68
CA TRP A 182 18.30 4.23 31.42
C TRP A 182 19.20 4.00 32.61
N GLU A 183 20.42 3.59 32.34
CA GLU A 183 21.40 3.21 33.34
C GLU A 183 22.74 3.88 33.01
N LYS A 184 23.56 4.09 34.03
CA LYS A 184 24.91 4.63 33.85
C LYS A 184 25.86 3.46 33.64
N ALA A 185 26.51 3.41 32.49
CA ALA A 185 27.59 2.47 32.24
C ALA A 185 28.90 3.02 32.84
N ILE A 186 29.63 2.12 33.49
CA ILE A 186 30.91 2.42 34.15
C ILE A 186 32.00 2.49 33.07
N ALA A 187 33.04 3.27 33.31
CA ALA A 187 34.22 3.31 32.45
C ALA A 187 34.74 1.88 32.18
N GLY A 188 34.80 1.51 30.89
CA GLY A 188 35.20 0.18 30.42
C GLY A 188 34.05 -0.79 30.08
N SER A 189 32.80 -0.49 30.43
CA SER A 189 31.61 -1.24 29.99
C SER A 189 30.81 -0.53 28.89
N VAL A 190 31.35 0.56 28.34
CA VAL A 190 30.74 1.37 27.27
C VAL A 190 30.76 0.57 25.96
N THR A 191 29.64 0.49 25.25
CA THR A 191 29.48 -0.36 24.06
C THR A 191 29.08 0.42 22.80
N PRO A 192 29.94 1.34 22.32
CA PRO A 192 29.60 2.16 21.17
C PRO A 192 29.49 1.34 19.88
N GLY A 193 28.49 1.67 19.07
CA GLY A 193 28.21 1.06 17.77
C GLY A 193 27.43 -0.26 17.85
N TYR A 194 27.06 -0.71 19.04
CA TYR A 194 26.32 -1.95 19.23
C TYR A 194 25.04 -1.68 19.99
N LEU A 195 23.92 -2.11 19.41
CA LEU A 195 22.69 -2.22 20.18
C LEU A 195 22.92 -3.09 21.42
N PRO A 196 22.32 -2.75 22.57
CA PRO A 196 22.34 -3.61 23.74
C PRO A 196 21.77 -4.98 23.38
N GLN A 197 22.65 -5.98 23.26
CA GLN A 197 22.23 -7.36 22.97
C GLN A 197 22.22 -8.18 24.26
N ASN A 198 21.33 -9.18 24.28
CA ASN A 198 21.41 -10.23 25.29
C ASN A 198 22.68 -11.05 25.01
N THR A 199 23.76 -10.72 25.72
CA THR A 199 24.92 -11.60 25.91
C THR A 199 24.44 -12.84 26.67
N GLY A 200 24.02 -13.84 25.91
CA GLY A 200 23.41 -15.06 26.45
C GLY A 200 23.39 -16.18 25.43
N LEU A 201 22.73 -17.28 25.81
CA LEU A 201 22.54 -18.45 24.96
C LEU A 201 21.98 -18.06 23.58
N SER A 202 22.49 -18.68 22.52
CA SER A 202 21.99 -18.48 21.15
C SER A 202 20.48 -18.75 21.06
N LYS A 203 19.79 -18.19 20.05
CA LYS A 203 18.34 -18.43 19.86
C LYS A 203 17.98 -19.91 19.85
N ALA A 204 18.83 -20.74 19.23
CA ALA A 204 18.64 -22.19 19.21
C ALA A 204 18.80 -22.82 20.60
N GLN A 205 19.75 -22.34 21.40
CA GLN A 205 19.93 -22.80 22.78
C GLN A 205 18.80 -22.32 23.71
N GLN A 206 18.30 -21.09 23.52
CA GLN A 206 17.11 -20.59 24.21
C GLN A 206 15.88 -21.42 23.86
N LEU A 207 15.69 -21.72 22.56
CA LEU A 207 14.60 -22.57 22.09
C LEU A 207 14.71 -23.99 22.67
N LYS A 208 15.91 -24.59 22.68
CA LYS A 208 16.14 -25.90 23.31
C LYS A 208 15.88 -25.88 24.81
N LYS A 209 16.12 -24.75 25.50
CA LYS A 209 15.83 -24.59 26.92
C LYS A 209 14.32 -24.43 27.17
N SER A 210 13.61 -23.66 26.35
CA SER A 210 12.17 -23.39 26.51
C SER A 210 11.28 -24.52 26.00
N ASP A 211 11.69 -25.21 24.94
CA ASP A 211 10.97 -26.32 24.32
C ASP A 211 11.95 -27.46 23.98
N PRO A 212 12.36 -28.26 24.99
CA PRO A 212 13.34 -29.34 24.81
C PRO A 212 12.86 -30.44 23.85
N TYR A 213 11.54 -30.67 23.79
CA TYR A 213 10.92 -31.73 23.00
C TYR A 213 10.38 -31.24 21.65
N GLY A 214 10.33 -29.93 21.40
CA GLY A 214 9.83 -29.35 20.15
C GLY A 214 8.30 -29.37 20.00
N ILE A 215 7.55 -29.58 21.09
CA ILE A 215 6.08 -29.66 21.04
C ILE A 215 5.47 -28.29 20.76
N GLY A 216 6.02 -27.24 21.38
CA GLY A 216 5.54 -25.87 21.21
C GLY A 216 5.71 -25.37 19.77
N ILE A 217 6.88 -25.63 19.17
CA ILE A 217 7.12 -25.24 17.77
C ILE A 217 6.25 -26.04 16.78
N ALA A 218 5.96 -27.31 17.08
CA ALA A 218 5.09 -28.16 16.26
C ALA A 218 3.63 -27.67 16.28
N VAL A 219 3.08 -27.39 17.47
CA VAL A 219 1.70 -26.89 17.62
C VAL A 219 1.53 -25.53 16.95
N LEU A 220 2.51 -24.62 17.11
CA LEU A 220 2.48 -23.31 16.44
C LEU A 220 2.47 -23.45 14.91
N SER A 221 3.33 -24.32 14.38
CA SER A 221 3.44 -24.58 12.94
C SER A 221 2.14 -25.17 12.38
N MET A 222 1.57 -26.17 13.05
CA MET A 222 0.27 -26.74 12.67
C MET A 222 -0.83 -25.69 12.74
N GLY A 223 -0.86 -24.87 13.80
CA GLY A 223 -1.85 -23.81 14.00
C GLY A 223 -1.85 -22.77 12.87
N ILE A 224 -0.68 -22.31 12.41
CA ILE A 224 -0.58 -21.37 11.29
C ILE A 224 -1.08 -22.00 9.98
N VAL A 225 -0.74 -23.26 9.72
CA VAL A 225 -1.22 -23.97 8.53
C VAL A 225 -2.75 -24.10 8.53
N PHE A 226 -3.34 -24.51 9.65
CA PHE A 226 -4.80 -24.57 9.78
C PHE A 226 -5.44 -23.18 9.66
N ALA A 227 -4.82 -22.13 10.22
CA ALA A 227 -5.31 -20.76 10.10
C ALA A 227 -5.31 -20.28 8.63
N CYS A 228 -4.25 -20.56 7.88
CA CYS A 228 -4.17 -20.25 6.44
C CYS A 228 -5.25 -20.99 5.64
N LEU A 229 -5.45 -22.30 5.91
CA LEU A 229 -6.49 -23.10 5.24
C LEU A 229 -7.90 -22.61 5.61
N ALA A 230 -8.14 -22.25 6.86
CA ALA A 230 -9.41 -21.69 7.31
C ALA A 230 -9.69 -20.35 6.63
N LEU A 231 -8.68 -19.48 6.50
CA LEU A 231 -8.80 -18.21 5.78
C LEU A 231 -9.13 -18.45 4.30
N LEU A 232 -8.43 -19.36 3.63
CA LEU A 232 -8.74 -19.73 2.24
C LEU A 232 -10.15 -20.29 2.10
N PHE A 233 -10.58 -21.14 3.03
CA PHE A 233 -11.94 -21.67 3.05
C PHE A 233 -12.99 -20.55 3.16
N ILE A 234 -12.79 -19.59 4.07
CA ILE A 234 -13.69 -18.43 4.21
C ILE A 234 -13.76 -17.63 2.91
N VAL A 235 -12.61 -17.36 2.28
CA VAL A 235 -12.56 -16.62 1.01
C VAL A 235 -13.31 -17.36 -0.09
N PHE A 236 -13.07 -18.66 -0.27
CA PHE A 236 -13.77 -19.45 -1.28
C PHE A 236 -15.25 -19.65 -0.96
N TRP A 237 -15.62 -19.73 0.31
CA TRP A 237 -17.02 -19.84 0.74
C TRP A 237 -17.80 -18.56 0.42
N VAL A 238 -17.23 -17.39 0.73
CA VAL A 238 -17.81 -16.09 0.36
C VAL A 238 -17.88 -15.94 -1.16
N PHE A 239 -16.81 -16.28 -1.88
CA PHE A 239 -16.78 -16.23 -3.34
C PHE A 239 -17.82 -17.16 -3.98
N GLY A 240 -17.96 -18.38 -3.46
CA GLY A 240 -18.96 -19.36 -3.91
C GLY A 240 -20.39 -18.90 -3.65
N ALA A 241 -20.66 -18.30 -2.49
CA ALA A 241 -21.95 -17.70 -2.18
C ALA A 241 -22.28 -16.53 -3.13
N TYR A 242 -21.28 -15.68 -3.43
CA TYR A 242 -21.41 -14.59 -4.39
C TYR A 242 -21.73 -15.09 -5.80
N MET A 243 -20.99 -16.10 -6.30
CA MET A 243 -21.22 -16.67 -7.64
C MET A 243 -22.59 -17.34 -7.76
N LYS A 244 -23.04 -18.07 -6.72
CA LYS A 244 -24.40 -18.64 -6.67
C LYS A 244 -25.47 -17.55 -6.74
N HIS A 245 -25.26 -16.40 -6.09
CA HIS A 245 -26.19 -15.27 -6.19
C HIS A 245 -26.22 -14.68 -7.60
N LYS A 246 -25.06 -14.52 -8.27
CA LYS A 246 -24.99 -14.00 -9.64
C LYS A 246 -25.70 -14.94 -10.63
N GLN A 247 -25.49 -16.25 -10.52
CA GLN A 247 -26.16 -17.26 -11.35
C GLN A 247 -27.68 -17.31 -11.12
N ARG A 248 -28.17 -17.13 -9.89
CA ARG A 248 -29.62 -17.07 -9.62
C ARG A 248 -30.29 -15.87 -10.28
N ILE A 249 -29.64 -14.71 -10.32
CA ILE A 249 -30.15 -13.52 -11.04
C ILE A 249 -30.21 -13.81 -12.55
N ALA A 250 -29.12 -14.33 -13.14
CA ALA A 250 -29.07 -14.64 -14.57
C ALA A 250 -30.13 -15.67 -15.00
N ARG A 251 -30.37 -16.71 -14.19
CA ARG A 251 -31.44 -17.69 -14.46
C ARG A 251 -32.84 -17.12 -14.30
N ALA A 252 -33.04 -16.13 -13.43
CA ALA A 252 -34.33 -15.46 -13.28
C ALA A 252 -34.65 -14.57 -14.49
N THR A 253 -33.65 -13.88 -15.05
CA THR A 253 -33.80 -13.07 -16.27
C THR A 253 -34.07 -13.95 -17.49
N GLU A 254 -33.41 -15.09 -17.63
CA GLU A 254 -33.68 -16.07 -18.70
C GLU A 254 -35.07 -16.70 -18.58
N LYS A 255 -35.53 -17.02 -17.36
CA LYS A 255 -36.90 -17.52 -17.13
C LYS A 255 -37.97 -16.48 -17.44
N HIS A 256 -37.74 -15.20 -17.12
CA HIS A 256 -38.62 -14.11 -17.51
C HIS A 256 -38.68 -13.93 -19.03
N ALA A 257 -37.54 -13.97 -19.72
CA ALA A 257 -37.49 -13.86 -21.18
C ALA A 257 -38.23 -15.03 -21.88
N THR A 258 -38.08 -16.26 -21.38
CA THR A 258 -38.75 -17.44 -21.93
C THR A 258 -40.26 -17.47 -21.63
N LEU A 259 -40.71 -16.92 -20.49
CA LEU A 259 -42.14 -16.74 -20.19
C LEU A 259 -42.78 -15.68 -21.09
N LEU A 260 -42.10 -14.57 -21.35
CA LEU A 260 -42.57 -13.55 -22.29
C LEU A 260 -42.69 -14.11 -23.72
N TYR A 261 -41.69 -14.89 -24.17
CA TYR A 261 -41.74 -15.57 -25.47
C TYR A 261 -42.90 -16.56 -25.58
N LYS A 262 -43.16 -17.39 -24.55
CA LYS A 262 -44.31 -18.31 -24.56
C LYS A 262 -45.66 -17.59 -24.50
N THR A 263 -45.75 -16.49 -23.76
CA THR A 263 -46.97 -15.69 -23.65
C THR A 263 -47.27 -14.98 -24.97
N GLY A 264 -46.24 -14.43 -25.63
CA GLY A 264 -46.31 -13.85 -26.97
C GLY A 264 -46.72 -14.87 -28.04
N LYS A 265 -46.15 -16.09 -28.00
CA LYS A 265 -46.51 -17.16 -28.94
C LYS A 265 -47.98 -17.59 -28.81
N LYS A 266 -48.50 -17.66 -27.58
CA LYS A 266 -49.89 -18.00 -27.30
C LYS A 266 -50.88 -16.89 -27.70
N THR A 267 -50.45 -15.62 -27.68
CA THR A 267 -51.24 -14.50 -28.20
C THR A 267 -51.24 -14.51 -29.73
N ILE A 268 -50.10 -14.77 -30.37
CA ILE A 268 -49.96 -14.88 -31.83
C ILE A 268 -50.85 -15.99 -32.40
N GLU A 269 -50.85 -17.19 -31.79
CA GLU A 269 -51.72 -18.32 -32.19
C GLU A 269 -53.22 -17.95 -32.10
N VAL A 270 -53.64 -17.25 -31.04
CA VAL A 270 -55.03 -16.79 -30.88
C VAL A 270 -55.40 -15.73 -31.93
N THR A 271 -54.49 -14.82 -32.29
CA THR A 271 -54.72 -13.87 -33.41
C THR A 271 -54.76 -14.55 -34.78
N GLN A 272 -54.00 -15.63 -35.02
CA GLN A 272 -54.10 -16.39 -36.27
C GLN A 272 -55.45 -17.10 -36.40
N ASP A 273 -56.00 -17.66 -35.32
CA ASP A 273 -57.34 -18.26 -35.33
C ASP A 273 -58.46 -17.23 -35.58
N LEU A 274 -58.32 -16.00 -35.04
CA LEU A 274 -59.22 -14.89 -35.38
C LEU A 274 -59.02 -14.40 -36.83
N SER A 275 -57.78 -14.42 -37.35
CA SER A 275 -57.45 -14.03 -38.72
C SER A 275 -58.03 -15.01 -39.75
N HIS A 276 -58.08 -16.31 -39.42
CA HIS A 276 -58.79 -17.29 -40.25
C HIS A 276 -60.30 -17.07 -40.25
N LYS A 277 -60.89 -16.72 -39.10
CA LYS A 277 -62.33 -16.45 -38.99
C LYS A 277 -62.75 -15.16 -39.71
N THR A 278 -61.90 -14.14 -39.71
CA THR A 278 -62.14 -12.87 -40.43
C THR A 278 -61.92 -13.00 -41.94
N ASN A 279 -60.98 -13.82 -42.40
CA ASN A 279 -60.85 -14.13 -43.83
C ASN A 279 -62.08 -14.86 -44.40
N VAL A 280 -62.77 -15.68 -43.60
CA VAL A 280 -64.02 -16.33 -44.01
C VAL A 280 -65.17 -15.31 -44.08
N ILE A 281 -65.22 -14.34 -43.15
CA ILE A 281 -66.22 -13.27 -43.15
C ILE A 281 -65.99 -12.26 -44.29
N LEU A 282 -64.73 -11.96 -44.63
CA LEU A 282 -64.36 -11.10 -45.77
C LEU A 282 -64.73 -11.73 -47.12
N LYS A 283 -64.72 -13.06 -47.21
CA LYS A 283 -65.13 -13.79 -48.41
C LYS A 283 -66.65 -13.77 -48.60
N ASP A 284 -67.40 -13.85 -47.50
CA ASP A 284 -68.87 -13.81 -47.49
C ASP A 284 -69.43 -12.38 -47.71
N GLY A 285 -68.70 -11.36 -47.21
CA GLY A 285 -69.02 -9.95 -47.44
C GLY A 285 -68.73 -9.45 -48.87
N LEU A 286 -67.91 -10.17 -49.64
CA LEU A 286 -67.60 -9.82 -51.03
C LEU A 286 -68.73 -10.18 -52.00
N GLU A 287 -69.61 -11.11 -51.64
CA GLU A 287 -70.74 -11.53 -52.51
C GLU A 287 -72.04 -10.73 -52.27
N THR A 288 -72.11 -9.91 -51.23
CA THR A 288 -73.33 -9.15 -50.88
C THR A 288 -73.10 -7.63 -50.90
N LYS A 289 -73.15 -7.08 -52.13
CA LYS A 289 -73.42 -5.68 -52.50
C LYS A 289 -72.73 -4.55 -51.70
N GLY A 290 -71.77 -3.89 -52.37
CA GLY A 290 -71.81 -2.43 -52.55
C GLY A 290 -70.93 -1.57 -51.65
N ILE A 291 -69.61 -1.77 -51.68
CA ILE A 291 -68.62 -0.74 -51.33
C ILE A 291 -67.47 -0.84 -52.34
N ASP A 292 -67.03 0.30 -52.89
CA ASP A 292 -66.05 0.36 -53.96
C ASP A 292 -64.70 -0.26 -53.56
N LYS A 293 -64.16 -1.06 -54.48
CA LYS A 293 -62.89 -1.80 -54.36
C LYS A 293 -61.71 -0.93 -53.92
N GLU A 294 -61.71 0.34 -54.31
CA GLU A 294 -60.68 1.31 -53.96
C GLU A 294 -60.67 1.66 -52.46
N ILE A 295 -61.83 1.71 -51.81
CA ILE A 295 -61.94 2.01 -50.38
C ILE A 295 -61.42 0.83 -49.55
N TYR A 296 -61.73 -0.40 -49.96
CA TYR A 296 -61.17 -1.60 -49.32
C TYR A 296 -59.65 -1.67 -49.47
N MET A 297 -59.14 -1.42 -50.68
CA MET A 297 -57.70 -1.36 -50.89
C MET A 297 -57.06 -0.27 -50.03
N ALA A 298 -57.66 0.93 -49.96
CA ALA A 298 -57.16 2.05 -49.18
C ALA A 298 -57.11 1.74 -47.68
N VAL A 299 -58.15 1.13 -47.11
CA VAL A 299 -58.20 0.77 -45.69
C VAL A 299 -57.22 -0.37 -45.36
N ILE A 300 -57.11 -1.37 -46.25
CA ILE A 300 -56.13 -2.46 -46.09
C ILE A 300 -54.69 -1.91 -46.21
N SER A 301 -54.44 -0.99 -47.15
CA SER A 301 -53.12 -0.36 -47.28
C SER A 301 -52.80 0.57 -46.12
N LEU A 302 -53.78 1.31 -45.57
CA LEU A 302 -53.58 2.15 -44.40
C LEU A 302 -53.28 1.32 -43.16
N ALA A 303 -54.00 0.21 -42.96
CA ALA A 303 -53.77 -0.72 -41.87
C ALA A 303 -52.43 -1.49 -42.01
N LEU A 304 -52.04 -1.87 -43.24
CA LEU A 304 -50.72 -2.46 -43.51
C LEU A 304 -49.59 -1.44 -43.32
N GLN A 305 -49.82 -0.17 -43.66
CA GLN A 305 -48.84 0.89 -43.47
C GLN A 305 -48.64 1.21 -41.99
N GLU A 306 -49.72 1.33 -41.20
CA GLU A 306 -49.63 1.52 -39.75
C GLU A 306 -48.93 0.33 -39.06
N TYR A 307 -49.15 -0.90 -39.54
CA TYR A 307 -48.46 -2.11 -39.06
C TYR A 307 -46.98 -2.20 -39.47
N LEU A 308 -46.61 -1.70 -40.65
CA LEU A 308 -45.24 -1.69 -41.16
C LEU A 308 -44.41 -0.50 -40.63
N GLU A 309 -45.06 0.58 -40.24
CA GLU A 309 -44.42 1.76 -39.64
C GLU A 309 -44.22 1.61 -38.12
N ASP A 310 -44.92 0.68 -37.46
CA ASP A 310 -44.65 0.27 -36.07
C ASP A 310 -43.49 -0.73 -35.97
N VAL A 311 -42.33 -0.35 -36.52
CA VAL A 311 -41.08 -1.08 -36.39
C VAL A 311 -40.09 -0.19 -35.64
N HIS A 312 -40.00 -0.39 -34.33
CA HIS A 312 -38.73 -0.16 -33.64
C HIS A 312 -37.74 -1.24 -34.08
N ASP A 313 -36.61 -0.80 -34.62
CA ASP A 313 -35.51 -1.59 -35.15
C ASP A 313 -34.86 -2.44 -34.04
N VAL A 314 -35.04 -3.75 -34.12
CA VAL A 314 -34.36 -4.73 -33.27
C VAL A 314 -33.28 -5.44 -34.10
N GLU A 315 -32.07 -4.91 -34.07
CA GLU A 315 -30.90 -5.55 -34.68
C GLU A 315 -30.23 -6.56 -33.73
N PRO A 316 -30.05 -7.84 -34.12
CA PRO A 316 -29.02 -8.68 -33.54
C PRO A 316 -27.65 -8.26 -34.11
N GLY A 317 -26.82 -7.62 -33.29
CA GLY A 317 -25.49 -7.06 -33.62
C GLY A 317 -24.38 -8.07 -33.97
N ILE A 318 -24.64 -9.00 -34.88
CA ILE A 318 -23.69 -10.00 -35.36
C ILE A 318 -23.62 -9.95 -36.89
N ILE A 319 -22.58 -9.31 -37.41
CA ILE A 319 -22.24 -9.35 -38.84
C ILE A 319 -21.47 -10.65 -39.12
N THR A 320 -22.11 -11.65 -39.76
CA THR A 320 -21.44 -12.90 -40.17
C THR A 320 -21.21 -12.90 -41.68
N ILE A 321 -20.00 -12.58 -42.12
CA ILE A 321 -19.59 -12.73 -43.52
C ILE A 321 -19.01 -14.13 -43.73
N LYS A 322 -19.69 -14.99 -44.50
CA LYS A 322 -19.14 -16.28 -44.94
C LYS A 322 -18.68 -16.18 -46.40
N PRO A 323 -17.39 -16.42 -46.71
CA PRO A 323 -16.93 -16.45 -48.09
C PRO A 323 -17.50 -17.66 -48.83
N LYS A 324 -18.06 -17.45 -50.03
CA LYS A 324 -18.48 -18.50 -50.97
C LYS A 324 -17.59 -18.43 -52.20
N GLN A 325 -16.83 -19.49 -52.49
CA GLN A 325 -16.14 -19.60 -53.78
C GLN A 325 -17.17 -19.84 -54.89
N THR A 326 -17.25 -18.90 -55.83
CA THR A 326 -18.04 -19.02 -57.06
C THR A 326 -17.16 -19.53 -58.20
N ARG A 327 -17.65 -20.46 -59.02
CA ARG A 327 -16.96 -20.98 -60.22
C ARG A 327 -16.99 -20.01 -61.41
N TRP A 328 -16.87 -18.71 -61.17
CA TRP A 328 -16.84 -17.69 -62.23
C TRP A 328 -15.59 -17.85 -63.13
N ASN A 329 -14.51 -18.42 -62.58
CA ASN A 329 -13.24 -18.62 -63.30
C ASN A 329 -13.12 -19.99 -64.03
N ALA A 330 -14.22 -20.66 -64.36
CA ALA A 330 -14.14 -21.85 -65.22
C ALA A 330 -13.95 -21.43 -66.69
N PRO A 331 -12.87 -21.87 -67.39
CA PRO A 331 -12.58 -21.42 -68.74
C PRO A 331 -13.62 -21.94 -69.76
N LYS A 332 -14.11 -21.03 -70.62
CA LYS A 332 -14.97 -21.34 -71.77
C LYS A 332 -14.17 -22.12 -72.81
N PHE A 333 -14.70 -23.26 -73.27
CA PHE A 333 -14.18 -24.00 -74.42
C PHE A 333 -14.37 -23.15 -75.69
N ASN A 334 -13.28 -22.85 -76.41
CA ASN A 334 -13.35 -22.24 -77.73
C ASN A 334 -12.78 -23.21 -78.78
N ASN A 335 -13.63 -23.55 -79.75
CA ASN A 335 -13.28 -24.15 -81.03
C ASN A 335 -12.20 -23.32 -81.73
N ASN A 336 -11.15 -23.96 -82.24
CA ASN A 336 -10.34 -23.39 -83.32
C ASN A 336 -10.06 -24.49 -84.35
N ASN A 337 -10.80 -24.42 -85.46
CA ASN A 337 -10.46 -25.05 -86.72
C ASN A 337 -9.49 -24.13 -87.48
N ASN A 338 -8.47 -24.78 -88.07
CA ASN A 338 -7.71 -24.42 -89.28
C ASN A 338 -6.25 -23.95 -89.12
N ASN A 339 -5.35 -24.91 -89.33
CA ASN A 339 -4.31 -24.95 -90.36
C ASN A 339 -3.69 -23.64 -90.90
N VAL A 340 -2.35 -23.63 -90.86
CA VAL A 340 -1.37 -23.07 -91.83
C VAL A 340 -0.94 -21.60 -91.70
N LYS A 341 0.39 -21.47 -91.49
CA LYS A 341 1.42 -20.47 -91.91
C LYS A 341 0.91 -19.26 -92.72
N ILE A 342 1.41 -18.04 -92.49
CA ILE A 342 2.81 -17.57 -92.60
C ILE A 342 3.06 -16.46 -91.57
#